data_AF-A0A0M0W9X5-F1
#
_entry.id   AF-A0A0M0W9X5-F1
#
_cell.length_a   1.000
_cell.length_b   1.000
_cell.length_c   1.000
_cell.angle_alpha   90.00
_cell.angle_beta   90.00
_cell.angle_gamma   90.00
#
_symmetry.space_group_name_H-M   'P 1'
#
loop_
_entity.id
_entity.type
_entity.pdbx_description
1 polymer ?
#
loop_
_entity_poly.entity_id
_entity_poly.type
_entity_poly.pdbx_seq_one_letter_code
_entity_poly.pdbx_strand_id
1 'polypeptide(L)'
;MWKKLAIIVIIIIFIDPIYTAGKAVVQQVITWANNDEIETMLLSTKEKIIDVTAKLSENTSIETATPIEEKPEEGVAVTAPAAKKPEAKLVVTNAKEMADAMYAYYSSFSPKFEIQYKGNTQRIEQLVEEAYENAIKRDDYVYGHISKHSIRFEYGGRTATIFGEQSYLMTPEQAAFVEMNVQEIVASINKKASSDVEKVRAVNDYIVANTAYTDQTKSSPHSAYTVLAEHGGVCQGYALLAHSMLQKLGIETKYIVGYVGQEGHAWNLVKLNGHWYHLDTTWNDPVPDRKGAVRYQYFLVDDRTMAKDHSWIAKDYPKATSTMYNYFHNVDFAAQVGQQIFYSNVSDDNKLYVLDLQTGKSKRISNSRAQYVVYADGWLYFSNYSHGAYLTKIRPDGSGEQMLNREETKDLFVKNSYLYFTTNELKKMAL
;
A
#
# COMPACT_ATOMS: atom_id res chain seq x y z
N MET A 1 45.14 33.85 4.20
CA MET A 1 44.67 32.44 4.15
C MET A 1 43.67 32.20 5.28
N TRP A 2 42.39 32.46 5.06
CA TRP A 2 41.35 32.06 6.03
C TRP A 2 41.00 30.60 5.77
N LYS A 3 41.20 29.77 6.80
CA LYS A 3 40.75 28.38 6.81
C LYS A 3 39.26 28.36 6.56
N LYS A 4 38.82 27.60 5.56
CA LYS A 4 37.40 27.35 5.26
C LYS A 4 36.77 26.78 6.53
N LEU A 5 35.93 27.55 7.21
CA LEU A 5 35.04 26.98 8.23
C LEU A 5 34.09 26.06 7.46
N ALA A 6 34.27 24.75 7.58
CA ALA A 6 33.25 23.80 7.17
C ALA A 6 32.13 23.92 8.19
N ILE A 7 30.98 24.45 7.78
CA ILE A 7 29.79 24.49 8.62
C ILE A 7 29.06 23.17 8.38
N ILE A 8 28.83 22.43 9.48
CA ILE A 8 28.02 21.20 9.48
C ILE A 8 26.64 21.58 9.98
N VAL A 9 25.62 21.30 9.19
CA VAL A 9 24.21 21.47 9.56
C VAL A 9 23.53 20.12 9.45
N ILE A 10 22.74 19.76 10.46
CA ILE A 10 21.97 18.52 10.50
C ILE A 10 20.49 18.90 10.50
N ILE A 11 19.78 18.49 9.47
CA ILE A 11 18.33 18.55 9.39
C ILE A 11 17.82 17.15 9.73
N ILE A 12 17.17 17.02 10.88
CA ILE A 12 16.50 15.79 11.29
C ILE A 12 15.01 15.98 11.05
N ILE A 13 14.44 15.20 10.14
CA ILE A 13 13.00 15.18 9.91
C ILE A 13 12.55 13.77 10.27
N PHE A 14 11.93 13.65 11.44
CA PHE A 14 11.30 12.41 11.87
C PHE A 14 9.96 12.28 11.15
N ILE A 15 9.85 11.29 10.29
CA ILE A 15 8.57 10.84 9.76
C ILE A 15 8.32 9.51 10.44
N ASP A 16 7.57 9.49 11.54
CA ASP A 16 6.92 8.24 11.96
C ASP A 16 6.08 7.71 10.78
N PRO A 17 5.79 6.39 10.67
CA PRO A 17 5.00 5.87 9.57
C PRO A 17 3.80 6.78 9.28
N ILE A 18 3.58 7.17 8.03
CA ILE A 18 2.75 8.34 7.68
C ILE A 18 1.29 8.22 8.20
N TYR A 19 0.84 7.02 8.59
CA TYR A 19 -0.44 6.84 9.29
C TYR A 19 -0.35 7.14 10.81
N THR A 20 0.76 6.86 11.51
CA THR A 20 0.96 7.24 12.93
C THR A 20 0.97 8.76 13.11
N ALA A 21 1.44 9.46 12.07
CA ALA A 21 1.36 10.90 11.93
C ALA A 21 0.58 11.25 10.66
N GLY A 22 -0.75 11.04 10.68
CA GLY A 22 -1.62 11.82 9.80
C GLY A 22 -1.20 13.30 9.89
N LYS A 23 -1.28 14.05 8.79
CA LYS A 23 -0.67 15.38 8.58
C LYS A 23 -1.10 16.51 9.57
N ALA A 24 -1.46 16.19 10.80
CA ALA A 24 -1.53 17.08 11.95
C ALA A 24 -0.16 17.45 12.55
N VAL A 25 0.94 16.74 12.23
CA VAL A 25 2.28 17.10 12.76
C VAL A 25 2.82 18.41 12.15
N VAL A 26 2.48 18.73 10.90
CA VAL A 26 2.97 19.96 10.25
C VAL A 26 2.35 21.23 10.86
N GLN A 27 1.10 21.16 11.35
CA GLN A 27 0.46 22.34 11.97
C GLN A 27 0.75 22.45 13.48
N GLN A 28 1.00 21.33 14.17
CA GLN A 28 1.47 21.36 15.56
C GLN A 28 2.91 21.89 15.66
N VAL A 29 3.80 21.54 14.73
CA VAL A 29 5.19 22.06 14.70
C VAL A 29 5.24 23.58 14.46
N ILE A 30 4.34 24.15 13.66
CA ILE A 30 4.24 25.61 13.45
C ILE A 30 3.73 26.33 14.71
N THR A 31 2.94 25.67 15.56
CA THR A 31 2.46 26.23 16.83
C THR A 31 3.50 26.03 17.96
N TRP A 32 4.33 25.00 17.85
CA TRP A 32 5.39 24.63 18.81
C TRP A 32 6.64 25.51 18.71
N ALA A 33 6.87 26.15 17.56
CA ALA A 33 7.97 27.07 17.33
C ALA A 33 7.89 28.41 18.10
N ASN A 34 6.79 28.66 18.84
CA ASN A 34 6.54 29.90 19.57
C ASN A 34 6.60 29.77 21.10
N ASN A 35 7.12 28.67 21.67
CA ASN A 35 7.27 28.52 23.12
C ASN A 35 8.75 28.37 23.52
N ASP A 36 9.18 29.20 24.47
CA ASP A 36 10.55 29.33 25.00
C ASP A 36 11.15 28.06 25.67
N GLU A 37 10.43 26.93 25.68
CA GLU A 37 10.87 25.69 26.32
C GLU A 37 11.92 24.89 25.51
N ILE A 38 12.16 25.25 24.25
CA ILE A 38 13.12 24.56 23.38
C ILE A 38 14.58 24.82 23.78
N GLU A 39 14.90 25.98 24.37
CA GLU A 39 16.27 26.27 24.80
C GLU A 39 16.71 25.28 25.89
N THR A 40 15.80 24.93 26.80
CA THR A 40 16.03 23.99 27.90
C THR A 40 16.14 22.53 27.42
N MET A 41 15.34 22.11 26.43
CA MET A 41 15.44 20.76 25.86
C MET A 41 16.67 20.59 24.95
N LEU A 42 17.04 21.60 24.14
CA LEU A 42 18.28 21.59 23.34
C LEU A 42 19.54 21.56 24.21
N LEU A 43 19.54 22.27 25.35
CA LEU A 43 20.62 22.20 26.35
C LEU A 43 20.73 20.80 26.96
N SER A 44 19.61 20.20 27.37
CA SER A 44 19.60 18.82 27.93
C SER A 44 19.98 17.75 26.91
N THR A 45 19.69 17.97 25.62
CA THR A 45 20.03 17.04 24.53
C THR A 45 21.48 17.21 24.10
N LYS A 46 22.04 18.43 24.13
CA LYS A 46 23.48 18.68 23.96
C LYS A 46 24.30 17.96 25.03
N GLU A 47 23.89 18.00 26.29
CA GLU A 47 24.59 17.29 27.38
C GLU A 47 24.53 15.76 27.22
N LYS A 48 23.39 15.21 26.75
CA LYS A 48 23.27 13.77 26.47
C LYS A 48 24.04 13.31 25.23
N ILE A 49 24.19 14.16 24.21
CA ILE A 49 25.00 13.85 23.01
C ILE A 49 26.50 13.83 23.32
N ILE A 50 26.97 14.67 24.24
CA ILE A 50 28.37 14.66 24.70
C ILE A 50 28.69 13.36 25.46
N ASP A 51 27.77 12.82 26.26
CA ASP A 51 27.96 11.58 27.04
C ASP A 51 28.04 10.30 26.16
N VAL A 52 27.28 10.26 25.06
CA VAL A 52 27.32 9.12 24.11
C VAL A 52 28.60 9.14 23.27
N THR A 53 29.09 10.32 22.91
CA THR A 53 30.32 10.47 22.10
C THR A 53 31.58 10.14 22.92
N ALA A 54 31.57 10.38 24.23
CA ALA A 54 32.66 10.00 25.14
C ALA A 54 32.71 8.48 25.45
N LYS A 55 31.56 7.79 25.46
CA LYS A 55 31.49 6.33 25.71
C LYS A 55 31.93 5.47 24.52
N LEU A 56 31.90 6.01 23.30
CA LEU A 56 32.32 5.31 22.08
C LEU A 56 33.84 5.37 21.82
N SER A 57 34.61 6.18 22.56
CA SER A 57 36.06 6.30 22.38
C SER A 57 36.93 5.39 23.26
N GLU A 58 36.37 4.66 24.24
CA GLU A 58 37.19 3.90 25.21
C GLU A 58 37.17 2.37 25.10
N ASN A 59 36.29 1.73 24.34
CA ASN A 59 36.30 0.26 24.22
C ASN A 59 36.59 -0.19 22.79
N THR A 60 37.89 -0.24 22.47
CA THR A 60 38.41 -1.04 21.36
C THR A 60 39.13 -2.25 21.92
N SER A 61 38.53 -3.43 21.81
CA SER A 61 39.29 -4.69 21.76
C SER A 61 38.51 -5.70 20.91
N ILE A 62 39.22 -6.18 19.90
CA ILE A 62 38.78 -7.10 18.85
C ILE A 62 38.86 -8.52 19.43
N GLU A 63 37.80 -9.32 19.27
CA GLU A 63 37.93 -10.77 19.21
C GLU A 63 37.21 -11.31 17.97
N THR A 64 38.01 -11.93 17.11
CA THR A 64 37.61 -12.66 15.91
C THR A 64 36.97 -13.99 16.28
N ALA A 65 35.85 -14.35 15.63
CA ALA A 65 35.33 -15.72 15.61
C ALA A 65 35.24 -16.24 14.17
N THR A 66 35.62 -17.51 14.04
CA THR A 66 35.97 -18.32 12.86
C THR A 66 34.81 -18.71 11.94
N PRO A 67 35.09 -19.12 10.68
CA PRO A 67 34.09 -19.41 9.66
C PRO A 67 33.49 -20.83 9.82
N ILE A 68 32.19 -20.96 9.52
CA ILE A 68 31.51 -22.26 9.43
C ILE A 68 31.23 -22.57 7.94
N GLU A 69 31.60 -23.79 7.55
CA GLU A 69 31.55 -24.36 6.20
C GLU A 69 30.14 -24.42 5.58
N GLU A 70 30.09 -24.17 4.26
CA GLU A 70 28.96 -24.47 3.37
C GLU A 70 28.90 -25.96 2.99
N LYS A 71 27.68 -26.48 2.75
CA LYS A 71 27.32 -27.25 1.52
C LYS A 71 25.80 -27.56 1.41
N PRO A 72 25.27 -27.97 0.23
CA PRO A 72 24.20 -27.25 -0.46
C PRO A 72 22.96 -28.11 -0.81
N GLU A 73 21.90 -27.49 -1.35
CA GLU A 73 20.97 -28.03 -2.38
C GLU A 73 19.90 -26.95 -2.69
N GLU A 74 20.01 -26.24 -3.82
CA GLU A 74 19.41 -26.51 -5.15
C GLU A 74 17.88 -26.27 -5.26
N GLY A 75 17.50 -25.24 -6.03
CA GLY A 75 16.10 -24.93 -6.34
C GLY A 75 15.86 -23.60 -7.07
N VAL A 76 16.48 -23.42 -8.23
CA VAL A 76 16.14 -22.47 -9.33
C VAL A 76 15.95 -20.98 -8.95
N ALA A 77 17.07 -20.25 -8.90
CA ALA A 77 17.08 -18.80 -8.97
C ALA A 77 17.07 -18.34 -10.44
N VAL A 78 16.04 -17.59 -10.83
CA VAL A 78 16.14 -16.70 -12.00
C VAL A 78 16.63 -15.35 -11.46
N THR A 79 17.94 -15.12 -11.53
CA THR A 79 18.56 -13.87 -11.12
C THR A 79 18.31 -12.79 -12.17
N ALA A 80 17.35 -11.91 -11.89
CA ALA A 80 17.31 -10.60 -12.54
C ALA A 80 18.44 -9.72 -11.97
N PRO A 81 19.06 -8.84 -12.77
CA PRO A 81 20.21 -8.07 -12.35
C PRO A 81 19.82 -7.06 -11.26
N ALA A 82 20.55 -7.08 -10.15
CA ALA A 82 20.48 -6.03 -9.14
C ALA A 82 20.67 -4.66 -9.80
N ALA A 83 19.79 -3.70 -9.48
CA ALA A 83 19.97 -2.31 -9.86
C ALA A 83 21.32 -1.83 -9.27
N LYS A 84 22.28 -1.52 -10.14
CA LYS A 84 23.62 -1.09 -9.73
C LYS A 84 23.52 0.20 -8.91
N LYS A 85 24.14 0.17 -7.72
CA LYS A 85 24.43 1.33 -6.88
C LYS A 85 24.99 2.47 -7.74
N PRO A 86 24.57 3.74 -7.55
CA PRO A 86 25.26 4.85 -8.19
C PRO A 86 26.68 4.93 -7.61
N GLU A 87 27.65 4.33 -8.29
CA GLU A 87 29.07 4.39 -7.90
C GLU A 87 29.67 5.79 -8.16
N ALA A 88 28.99 6.62 -8.97
CA ALA A 88 29.40 8.00 -9.25
C ALA A 88 28.79 8.98 -8.23
N LYS A 89 29.64 9.78 -7.57
CA LYS A 89 29.21 10.95 -6.81
C LYS A 89 28.48 11.90 -7.76
N LEU A 90 27.17 12.06 -7.58
CA LEU A 90 26.37 12.95 -8.42
C LEU A 90 26.77 14.40 -8.14
N VAL A 91 27.12 15.14 -9.20
CA VAL A 91 27.47 16.56 -9.12
C VAL A 91 26.31 17.38 -9.64
N VAL A 92 25.80 18.30 -8.83
CA VAL A 92 24.64 19.15 -9.12
C VAL A 92 24.97 20.63 -8.92
N THR A 93 24.21 21.51 -9.56
CA THR A 93 24.48 22.96 -9.57
C THR A 93 23.30 23.81 -9.12
N ASN A 94 22.11 23.23 -9.02
CA ASN A 94 20.86 23.92 -8.66
C ASN A 94 19.88 22.98 -7.92
N ALA A 95 18.80 23.54 -7.37
CA ALA A 95 17.81 22.79 -6.59
C ALA A 95 17.11 21.69 -7.40
N LYS A 96 16.83 21.92 -8.69
CA LYS A 96 16.19 20.93 -9.55
C LYS A 96 17.07 19.71 -9.75
N GLU A 97 18.34 19.91 -10.11
CA GLU A 97 19.31 18.82 -10.26
C GLU A 97 19.52 18.07 -8.94
N MET A 98 19.53 18.79 -7.81
CA MET A 98 19.61 18.17 -6.48
C MET A 98 18.37 17.32 -6.18
N ALA A 99 17.16 17.80 -6.51
CA ALA A 99 15.92 17.04 -6.38
C ALA A 99 15.91 15.80 -7.28
N ASP A 100 16.39 15.92 -8.52
CA ASP A 100 16.55 14.80 -9.46
C ASP A 100 17.50 13.73 -8.88
N ALA A 101 18.62 14.15 -8.29
CA ALA A 101 19.58 13.26 -7.65
C ALA A 101 19.02 12.60 -6.37
N MET A 102 18.39 13.36 -5.48
CA MET A 102 17.73 12.81 -4.27
C MET A 102 16.67 11.78 -4.66
N TYR A 103 15.80 12.10 -5.61
CA TYR A 103 14.78 11.18 -6.11
C TYR A 103 15.36 9.88 -6.67
N ALA A 104 16.49 9.93 -7.39
CA ALA A 104 17.17 8.73 -7.88
C ALA A 104 17.66 7.82 -6.74
N TYR A 105 18.10 8.39 -5.62
CA TYR A 105 18.44 7.59 -4.43
C TYR A 105 17.19 7.05 -3.70
N TYR A 106 16.13 7.85 -3.62
CA TYR A 106 14.89 7.46 -2.95
C TYR A 106 14.17 6.33 -3.69
N SER A 107 14.03 6.46 -5.01
CA SER A 107 13.41 5.45 -5.88
C SER A 107 14.20 4.15 -5.98
N SER A 108 15.49 4.16 -5.64
CA SER A 108 16.32 2.95 -5.52
C SER A 108 16.37 2.39 -4.10
N PHE A 109 15.59 2.95 -3.16
CA PHE A 109 15.54 2.54 -1.76
C PHE A 109 16.92 2.55 -1.08
N SER A 110 17.81 3.44 -1.54
CA SER A 110 19.17 3.55 -1.03
C SER A 110 19.16 4.12 0.39
N PRO A 111 19.68 3.40 1.40
CA PRO A 111 19.67 3.86 2.79
C PRO A 111 20.64 5.01 3.05
N LYS A 112 21.63 5.21 2.16
CA LYS A 112 22.60 6.30 2.24
C LYS A 112 22.84 6.90 0.87
N PHE A 113 23.07 8.20 0.82
CA PHE A 113 23.50 8.89 -0.40
C PHE A 113 24.50 10.02 -0.11
N GLU A 114 25.25 10.39 -1.15
CA GLU A 114 26.15 11.53 -1.16
C GLU A 114 25.96 12.31 -2.48
N ILE A 115 25.69 13.61 -2.38
CA ILE A 115 25.53 14.53 -3.52
C ILE A 115 26.52 15.68 -3.38
N GLN A 116 27.24 15.98 -4.46
CA GLN A 116 28.19 17.08 -4.54
C GLN A 116 27.54 18.29 -5.19
N TYR A 117 27.40 19.40 -4.47
CA TYR A 117 26.88 20.65 -4.99
C TYR A 117 28.01 21.62 -5.37
N LYS A 118 27.93 22.21 -6.57
CA LYS A 118 28.83 23.28 -7.05
C LYS A 118 28.03 24.54 -7.36
N GLY A 119 28.20 25.57 -6.56
CA GLY A 119 27.45 26.83 -6.71
C GLY A 119 27.55 27.71 -5.47
N ASN A 120 26.82 28.83 -5.45
CA ASN A 120 26.77 29.70 -4.28
C ASN A 120 26.03 29.01 -3.13
N THR A 121 26.69 28.87 -1.97
CA THR A 121 26.16 28.16 -0.80
C THR A 121 25.48 29.07 0.23
N GLN A 122 25.34 30.38 -0.04
CA GLN A 122 24.65 31.33 0.86
C GLN A 122 23.23 30.90 1.23
N ARG A 123 22.55 30.11 0.37
CA ARG A 123 21.19 29.61 0.59
C ARG A 123 21.14 28.08 0.58
N ILE A 124 22.23 27.40 0.94
CA ILE A 124 22.31 25.94 0.81
C ILE A 124 21.23 25.20 1.59
N GLU A 125 20.85 25.69 2.78
CA GLU A 125 19.80 25.07 3.61
C GLU A 125 18.45 25.07 2.89
N GLN A 126 18.05 26.24 2.34
CA GLN A 126 16.82 26.39 1.56
C GLN A 126 16.85 25.57 0.27
N LEU A 127 18.00 25.49 -0.41
CA LEU A 127 18.15 24.67 -1.62
C LEU A 127 17.99 23.18 -1.32
N VAL A 128 18.54 22.71 -0.20
CA VAL A 128 18.41 21.32 0.25
C VAL A 128 16.98 21.00 0.65
N GLU A 129 16.31 21.90 1.38
CA GLU A 129 14.90 21.76 1.78
C GLU A 129 13.96 21.75 0.56
N GLU A 130 14.14 22.70 -0.37
CA GLU A 130 13.40 22.74 -1.63
C GLU A 130 13.63 21.47 -2.47
N ALA A 131 14.88 21.00 -2.54
CA ALA A 131 15.22 19.79 -3.29
C ALA A 131 14.59 18.55 -2.68
N TYR A 132 14.61 18.43 -1.35
CA TYR A 132 13.98 17.35 -0.60
C TYR A 132 12.46 17.33 -0.84
N GLU A 133 11.78 18.46 -0.62
CA GLU A 133 10.33 18.61 -0.82
C GLU A 133 9.92 18.27 -2.26
N ASN A 134 10.70 18.73 -3.24
CA ASN A 134 10.47 18.44 -4.65
C ASN A 134 10.83 16.99 -5.03
N ALA A 135 11.66 16.28 -4.26
CA ALA A 135 11.97 14.88 -4.49
C ALA A 135 10.86 13.97 -3.94
N ILE A 136 10.42 14.21 -2.70
CA ILE A 136 9.39 13.37 -2.07
C ILE A 136 7.99 13.52 -2.70
N LYS A 137 7.67 14.70 -3.27
CA LYS A 137 6.38 14.94 -3.95
C LYS A 137 6.25 14.29 -5.33
N ARG A 138 7.34 13.72 -5.86
CA ARG A 138 7.35 13.11 -7.21
C ARG A 138 6.64 11.78 -7.23
N ASP A 139 6.80 11.02 -6.16
CA ASP A 139 6.35 9.64 -6.11
C ASP A 139 5.84 9.30 -4.70
N ASP A 140 4.52 9.31 -4.62
CA ASP A 140 3.74 8.92 -3.45
C ASP A 140 4.11 7.50 -2.96
N TYR A 141 4.51 6.58 -3.85
CA TYR A 141 4.92 5.23 -3.50
C TYR A 141 6.23 5.21 -2.70
N VAL A 142 7.23 5.94 -3.19
CA VAL A 142 8.54 6.03 -2.54
C VAL A 142 8.39 6.74 -1.20
N TYR A 143 7.71 7.88 -1.20
CA TYR A 143 7.43 8.62 0.04
C TYR A 143 6.70 7.75 1.06
N GLY A 144 5.70 7.00 0.61
CA GLY A 144 4.96 6.04 1.41
C GLY A 144 5.79 4.95 2.10
N HIS A 145 7.01 4.70 1.63
CA HIS A 145 7.92 3.69 2.20
C HIS A 145 9.05 4.28 3.05
N ILE A 146 9.21 5.61 3.13
CA ILE A 146 10.23 6.22 4.00
C ILE A 146 9.74 6.17 5.44
N SER A 147 10.52 5.55 6.34
CA SER A 147 10.18 5.42 7.76
C SER A 147 11.02 6.30 8.68
N LYS A 148 12.21 6.73 8.24
CA LYS A 148 13.06 7.73 8.92
C LYS A 148 13.96 8.37 7.88
N HIS A 149 14.31 9.64 8.06
CA HIS A 149 15.41 10.23 7.31
C HIS A 149 16.15 11.32 8.06
N SER A 150 17.41 11.53 7.68
CA SER A 150 18.24 12.64 8.12
C SER A 150 19.06 13.13 6.94
N ILE A 151 19.20 14.44 6.82
CA ILE A 151 20.07 15.07 5.83
C ILE A 151 21.08 15.94 6.58
N ARG A 152 22.36 15.68 6.35
CA ARG A 152 23.45 16.51 6.83
C ARG A 152 24.21 17.08 5.64
N PHE A 153 24.72 18.30 5.75
CA PHE A 153 25.55 18.86 4.70
C PHE A 153 26.72 19.65 5.25
N GLU A 154 27.80 19.63 4.49
CA GLU A 154 29.07 20.29 4.77
C GLU A 154 29.35 21.24 3.63
N TYR A 155 29.59 22.52 3.90
CA TYR A 155 29.77 23.50 2.83
C TYR A 155 30.89 24.51 3.09
N GLY A 156 31.45 25.00 1.99
CA GLY A 156 32.25 26.22 1.92
C GLY A 156 31.64 27.17 0.91
N GLY A 157 32.25 28.33 0.63
CA GLY A 157 31.59 29.40 -0.14
C GLY A 157 31.15 29.09 -1.58
N ARG A 158 31.63 28.00 -2.20
CA ARG A 158 31.28 27.62 -3.59
C ARG A 158 30.92 26.15 -3.80
N THR A 159 30.94 25.35 -2.74
CA THR A 159 30.76 23.89 -2.81
C THR A 159 30.11 23.38 -1.54
N ALA A 160 29.22 22.40 -1.67
CA ALA A 160 28.68 21.66 -0.54
C ALA A 160 28.69 20.15 -0.84
N THR A 161 28.82 19.33 0.20
CA THR A 161 28.52 17.89 0.13
C THR A 161 27.29 17.63 0.98
N ILE A 162 26.28 17.01 0.38
CA ILE A 162 25.02 16.65 1.02
C ILE A 162 25.04 15.15 1.25
N PHE A 163 24.84 14.72 2.48
CA PHE A 163 24.73 13.33 2.86
C PHE A 163 23.33 13.07 3.39
N GLY A 164 22.70 11.99 2.97
CA GLY A 164 21.46 11.54 3.57
C GLY A 164 21.56 10.13 4.10
N GLU A 165 20.88 9.88 5.20
CA GLU A 165 20.68 8.56 5.79
C GLU A 165 19.18 8.33 5.99
N GLN A 166 18.69 7.19 5.53
CA GLN A 166 17.27 6.88 5.43
C GLN A 166 17.01 5.45 5.85
N SER A 167 15.87 5.24 6.47
CA SER A 167 15.26 3.93 6.68
C SER A 167 14.00 3.84 5.86
N TYR A 168 13.76 2.66 5.30
CA TYR A 168 12.56 2.36 4.54
C TYR A 168 11.82 1.19 5.18
N LEU A 169 10.56 1.02 4.80
CA LEU A 169 9.76 -0.15 5.16
C LEU A 169 10.20 -1.42 4.41
N MET A 170 11.06 -1.29 3.39
CA MET A 170 11.62 -2.40 2.61
C MET A 170 13.09 -2.19 2.27
N THR A 171 13.84 -3.29 2.06
CA THR A 171 15.22 -3.22 1.53
C THR A 171 15.22 -3.00 0.01
N PRO A 172 16.36 -2.60 -0.60
CA PRO A 172 16.48 -2.53 -2.07
C PRO A 172 16.14 -3.84 -2.78
N GLU A 173 16.50 -4.98 -2.21
CA GLU A 173 16.22 -6.30 -2.76
C GLU A 173 14.72 -6.61 -2.71
N GLN A 174 14.06 -6.27 -1.61
CA GLN A 174 12.60 -6.37 -1.47
C GLN A 174 11.87 -5.44 -2.45
N ALA A 175 12.37 -4.21 -2.64
CA ALA A 175 11.84 -3.27 -3.62
C ALA A 175 11.94 -3.81 -5.05
N ALA A 176 13.09 -4.40 -5.42
CA ALA A 176 13.29 -5.06 -6.72
C ALA A 176 12.36 -6.27 -6.90
N PHE A 177 12.16 -7.07 -5.84
CA PHE A 177 11.19 -8.17 -5.85
C PHE A 177 9.77 -7.67 -6.14
N VAL A 178 9.33 -6.60 -5.46
CA VAL A 178 8.01 -6.00 -5.69
C VAL A 178 7.90 -5.51 -7.12
N GLU A 179 8.90 -4.78 -7.61
CA GLU A 179 8.92 -4.24 -8.97
C GLU A 179 8.69 -5.32 -10.02
N MET A 180 9.45 -6.42 -9.95
CA MET A 180 9.35 -7.53 -10.91
C MET A 180 7.99 -8.23 -10.84
N ASN A 181 7.55 -8.61 -9.64
CA ASN A 181 6.29 -9.35 -9.48
C ASN A 181 5.09 -8.48 -9.87
N VAL A 182 5.08 -7.21 -9.47
CA VAL A 182 4.03 -6.27 -9.87
C VAL A 182 3.99 -6.14 -11.40
N GLN A 183 5.13 -6.02 -12.09
CA GLN A 183 5.15 -5.97 -13.56
C GLN A 183 4.50 -7.21 -14.20
N GLU A 184 4.77 -8.41 -13.68
CA GLU A 184 4.15 -9.64 -14.19
C GLU A 184 2.65 -9.69 -13.94
N ILE A 185 2.21 -9.31 -12.74
CA ILE A 185 0.79 -9.30 -12.35
C ILE A 185 0.02 -8.28 -13.21
N VAL A 186 0.51 -7.04 -13.33
CA VAL A 186 -0.17 -6.02 -14.13
C VAL A 186 -0.19 -6.36 -15.62
N ALA A 187 0.85 -7.05 -16.14
CA ALA A 187 0.83 -7.56 -17.50
C ALA A 187 -0.26 -8.63 -17.71
N SER A 188 -0.50 -9.48 -16.71
CA SER A 188 -1.61 -10.44 -16.72
C SER A 188 -2.98 -9.75 -16.66
N ILE A 189 -3.10 -8.72 -15.82
CA ILE A 189 -4.32 -7.90 -15.71
C ILE A 189 -4.62 -7.20 -17.05
N ASN A 190 -3.63 -6.53 -17.66
CA ASN A 190 -3.80 -5.80 -18.93
C ASN A 190 -4.22 -6.70 -20.11
N LYS A 191 -3.91 -8.00 -20.07
CA LYS A 191 -4.37 -8.95 -21.09
C LYS A 191 -5.86 -9.29 -20.97
N LYS A 192 -6.45 -9.14 -19.78
CA LYS A 192 -7.82 -9.57 -19.47
C LYS A 192 -8.79 -8.40 -19.28
N ALA A 193 -8.32 -7.32 -18.67
CA ALA A 193 -9.10 -6.13 -18.39
C ALA A 193 -8.97 -5.12 -19.53
N SER A 194 -10.09 -4.79 -20.16
CA SER A 194 -10.14 -3.92 -21.35
C SER A 194 -10.36 -2.45 -21.00
N SER A 195 -11.07 -2.18 -19.91
CA SER A 195 -11.36 -0.83 -19.42
C SER A 195 -10.61 -0.49 -18.14
N ASP A 196 -10.44 0.79 -17.86
CA ASP A 196 -9.72 1.24 -16.66
C ASP A 196 -10.45 0.84 -15.36
N VAL A 197 -11.78 0.82 -15.34
CA VAL A 197 -12.55 0.29 -14.19
C VAL A 197 -12.31 -1.20 -13.97
N GLU A 198 -12.19 -2.00 -15.05
CA GLU A 198 -11.85 -3.42 -14.94
C GLU A 198 -10.43 -3.62 -14.42
N LYS A 199 -9.48 -2.77 -14.83
CA LYS A 199 -8.11 -2.80 -14.33
C LYS A 199 -8.06 -2.48 -12.83
N VAL A 200 -8.75 -1.41 -12.39
CA VAL A 200 -8.82 -1.03 -10.98
C VAL A 200 -9.48 -2.14 -10.15
N ARG A 201 -10.57 -2.74 -10.66
CA ARG A 201 -11.22 -3.89 -10.02
C ARG A 201 -10.27 -5.08 -9.89
N ALA A 202 -9.57 -5.43 -10.96
CA ALA A 202 -8.62 -6.53 -10.94
C ALA A 202 -7.47 -6.32 -9.94
N VAL A 203 -7.01 -5.07 -9.73
CA VAL A 203 -6.04 -4.76 -8.68
C VAL A 203 -6.64 -4.97 -7.28
N ASN A 204 -7.83 -4.42 -7.02
CA ASN A 204 -8.53 -4.62 -5.76
C ASN A 204 -8.71 -6.11 -5.44
N ASP A 205 -9.27 -6.86 -6.40
CA ASP A 205 -9.55 -8.27 -6.25
C ASP A 205 -8.28 -9.09 -6.04
N TYR A 206 -7.20 -8.77 -6.78
CA TYR A 206 -5.92 -9.44 -6.62
C TYR A 206 -5.35 -9.26 -5.21
N ILE A 207 -5.34 -8.03 -4.70
CA ILE A 207 -4.78 -7.74 -3.36
C ILE A 207 -5.64 -8.41 -2.29
N VAL A 208 -6.95 -8.16 -2.31
CA VAL A 208 -7.86 -8.69 -1.30
C VAL A 208 -7.88 -10.22 -1.28
N ALA A 209 -7.88 -10.88 -2.45
CA ALA A 209 -7.93 -12.34 -2.50
C ALA A 209 -6.61 -13.04 -2.09
N ASN A 210 -5.50 -12.31 -1.99
CA ASN A 210 -4.16 -12.86 -1.75
C ASN A 210 -3.47 -12.22 -0.55
N THR A 211 -4.19 -11.55 0.34
CA THR A 211 -3.60 -10.94 1.54
C THR A 211 -4.57 -11.06 2.70
N ALA A 212 -4.05 -11.37 3.89
CA ALA A 212 -4.78 -11.27 5.13
C ALA A 212 -4.37 -10.01 5.91
N TYR A 213 -5.34 -9.29 6.47
CA TYR A 213 -5.05 -8.17 7.35
C TYR A 213 -4.42 -8.65 8.66
N THR A 214 -3.12 -8.35 8.87
CA THR A 214 -2.35 -8.79 10.04
C THR A 214 -1.09 -7.96 10.23
N ASP A 215 -0.70 -7.76 11.49
CA ASP A 215 0.60 -7.20 11.89
C ASP A 215 1.64 -8.28 12.24
N GLN A 216 1.24 -9.56 12.24
CA GLN A 216 2.08 -10.71 12.56
C GLN A 216 2.86 -11.20 11.33
N THR A 217 3.81 -10.40 10.87
CA THR A 217 4.60 -10.65 9.66
C THR A 217 6.10 -10.74 9.95
N LYS A 218 6.89 -11.32 9.04
CA LYS A 218 8.35 -11.40 9.18
C LYS A 218 9.01 -10.08 8.80
N SER A 219 8.54 -9.47 7.71
CA SER A 219 8.93 -8.13 7.26
C SER A 219 7.97 -7.08 7.81
N SER A 220 8.24 -5.79 7.54
CA SER A 220 7.36 -4.70 8.00
C SER A 220 5.94 -4.86 7.44
N PRO A 221 4.87 -4.99 8.27
CA PRO A 221 3.49 -5.17 7.78
C PRO A 221 2.97 -3.96 6.99
N HIS A 222 3.70 -2.84 7.02
CA HIS A 222 3.38 -1.61 6.31
C HIS A 222 3.96 -1.53 4.90
N SER A 223 4.77 -2.50 4.48
CA SER A 223 5.41 -2.47 3.16
C SER A 223 4.58 -3.18 2.09
N ALA A 224 4.68 -2.72 0.84
CA ALA A 224 4.11 -3.43 -0.29
C ALA A 224 4.74 -4.82 -0.49
N TYR A 225 5.99 -5.00 -0.08
CA TYR A 225 6.69 -6.29 -0.12
C TYR A 225 5.97 -7.33 0.73
N THR A 226 5.62 -7.01 1.97
CA THR A 226 5.01 -7.98 2.89
C THR A 226 3.64 -8.41 2.40
N VAL A 227 2.82 -7.47 1.90
CA VAL A 227 1.51 -7.77 1.30
C VAL A 227 1.67 -8.72 0.11
N LEU A 228 2.66 -8.48 -0.75
CA LEU A 228 2.85 -9.27 -1.97
C LEU A 228 3.51 -10.64 -1.73
N ALA A 229 4.56 -10.68 -0.90
CA ALA A 229 5.43 -11.85 -0.72
C ALA A 229 5.01 -12.74 0.45
N GLU A 230 4.51 -12.12 1.53
CA GLU A 230 4.12 -12.83 2.75
C GLU A 230 2.60 -13.02 2.84
N HIS A 231 1.82 -12.43 1.93
CA HIS A 231 0.36 -12.48 1.92
C HIS A 231 -0.26 -11.93 3.23
N GLY A 232 0.42 -10.97 3.85
CA GLY A 232 -0.02 -10.34 5.09
C GLY A 232 0.42 -8.88 5.17
N GLY A 233 -0.36 -8.06 5.84
CA GLY A 233 0.01 -6.68 6.12
C GLY A 233 -1.14 -5.85 6.66
N VAL A 234 -0.90 -4.55 6.77
CA VAL A 234 -1.91 -3.57 7.23
C VAL A 234 -2.11 -2.47 6.19
N CYS A 235 -2.99 -1.51 6.48
CA CYS A 235 -3.51 -0.51 5.55
C CYS A 235 -2.47 0.15 4.65
N GLN A 236 -1.34 0.58 5.21
CA GLN A 236 -0.26 1.20 4.44
C GLN A 236 0.32 0.25 3.36
N GLY A 237 0.56 -1.02 3.70
CA GLY A 237 1.08 -2.00 2.73
C GLY A 237 0.10 -2.26 1.59
N TYR A 238 -1.19 -2.38 1.92
CA TYR A 238 -2.28 -2.57 0.95
C TYR A 238 -2.37 -1.37 -0.02
N ALA A 239 -2.40 -0.16 0.53
CA ALA A 239 -2.51 1.07 -0.24
C ALA A 239 -1.27 1.31 -1.12
N LEU A 240 -0.08 0.94 -0.67
CA LEU A 240 1.15 1.10 -1.43
C LEU A 240 1.27 0.07 -2.57
N LEU A 241 0.89 -1.19 -2.33
CA LEU A 241 0.85 -2.19 -3.39
C LEU A 241 -0.18 -1.81 -4.46
N ALA A 242 -1.39 -1.41 -4.04
CA ALA A 242 -2.42 -0.92 -4.95
C ALA A 242 -1.94 0.28 -5.77
N HIS A 243 -1.30 1.26 -5.13
CA HIS A 243 -0.74 2.43 -5.81
C HIS A 243 0.26 2.03 -6.91
N SER A 244 1.23 1.16 -6.60
CA SER A 244 2.24 0.69 -7.57
C SER A 244 1.61 -0.05 -8.74
N MET A 245 0.68 -0.98 -8.47
CA MET A 245 -0.03 -1.73 -9.52
C MET A 245 -0.82 -0.78 -10.44
N LEU A 246 -1.55 0.18 -9.88
CA LEU A 246 -2.37 1.14 -10.62
C LEU A 246 -1.54 2.08 -11.48
N GLN A 247 -0.44 2.62 -10.96
CA GLN A 247 0.47 3.47 -11.73
C GLN A 247 1.02 2.72 -12.95
N LYS A 248 1.44 1.45 -12.79
CA LYS A 248 1.95 0.64 -13.91
C LYS A 248 0.88 0.25 -14.92
N LEU A 249 -0.39 0.24 -14.52
CA LEU A 249 -1.54 0.08 -15.41
C LEU A 249 -1.91 1.39 -16.15
N GLY A 250 -1.18 2.48 -15.91
CA GLY A 250 -1.42 3.80 -16.49
C GLY A 250 -2.56 4.57 -15.82
N ILE A 251 -3.01 4.14 -14.64
CA ILE A 251 -4.07 4.78 -13.89
C ILE A 251 -3.46 5.85 -12.98
N GLU A 252 -3.89 7.10 -13.14
CA GLU A 252 -3.47 8.18 -12.24
C GLU A 252 -4.05 7.91 -10.84
N THR A 253 -3.18 7.83 -9.85
CA THR A 253 -3.53 7.48 -8.47
C THR A 253 -2.77 8.36 -7.47
N LYS A 254 -3.34 8.54 -6.27
CA LYS A 254 -2.74 9.25 -5.15
C LYS A 254 -2.78 8.38 -3.90
N TYR A 255 -1.69 8.39 -3.14
CA TYR A 255 -1.65 7.79 -1.80
C TYR A 255 -2.21 8.78 -0.79
N ILE A 256 -3.21 8.38 -0.02
CA ILE A 256 -3.83 9.21 1.01
C ILE A 256 -3.48 8.66 2.38
N VAL A 257 -3.23 9.59 3.30
CA VAL A 257 -3.24 9.31 4.73
C VAL A 257 -4.34 10.11 5.42
N GLY A 258 -4.92 9.49 6.43
CA GLY A 258 -6.01 10.05 7.20
C GLY A 258 -6.25 9.22 8.45
N TYR A 259 -7.50 9.18 8.89
CA TYR A 259 -7.90 8.47 10.09
C TYR A 259 -9.22 7.76 9.89
N VAL A 260 -9.37 6.62 10.58
CA VAL A 260 -10.66 6.02 10.92
C VAL A 260 -10.81 6.13 12.43
N GLY A 261 -11.82 6.87 12.88
CA GLY A 261 -11.94 7.21 14.30
C GLY A 261 -10.69 7.96 14.78
N GLN A 262 -9.89 7.32 15.65
CA GLN A 262 -8.62 7.87 16.15
C GLN A 262 -7.38 7.16 15.56
N GLU A 263 -7.59 6.10 14.79
CA GLU A 263 -6.50 5.30 14.24
C GLU A 263 -6.06 5.85 12.89
N GLY A 264 -4.74 5.95 12.70
CA GLY A 264 -4.16 6.32 11.43
C GLY A 264 -4.50 5.31 10.35
N HIS A 265 -4.88 5.78 9.17
CA HIS A 265 -5.26 4.92 8.05
C HIS A 265 -4.71 5.43 6.73
N ALA A 266 -4.54 4.52 5.77
CA ALA A 266 -4.01 4.81 4.45
C ALA A 266 -4.80 4.06 3.37
N TRP A 267 -5.08 4.76 2.27
CA TRP A 267 -5.84 4.23 1.13
C TRP A 267 -5.46 5.01 -0.15
N ASN A 268 -6.17 4.80 -1.26
CA ASN A 268 -5.88 5.46 -2.53
C ASN A 268 -7.03 6.33 -3.06
N LEU A 269 -6.67 7.37 -3.81
CA LEU A 269 -7.54 8.02 -4.78
C LEU A 269 -7.14 7.56 -6.17
N VAL A 270 -8.11 7.25 -7.03
CA VAL A 270 -7.88 6.82 -8.41
C VAL A 270 -8.69 7.67 -9.37
N LYS A 271 -8.12 8.01 -10.51
CA LYS A 271 -8.77 8.86 -11.50
C LYS A 271 -9.23 8.04 -12.69
N LEU A 272 -10.54 8.03 -12.94
CA LEU A 272 -11.18 7.35 -14.04
C LEU A 272 -12.06 8.33 -14.81
N ASN A 273 -11.89 8.39 -16.14
CA ASN A 273 -12.66 9.27 -17.02
C ASN A 273 -12.67 10.74 -16.55
N GLY A 274 -11.54 11.24 -16.03
CA GLY A 274 -11.41 12.62 -15.54
C GLY A 274 -11.95 12.87 -14.12
N HIS A 275 -12.55 11.88 -13.47
CA HIS A 275 -13.10 11.98 -12.12
C HIS A 275 -12.27 11.18 -11.13
N TRP A 276 -12.10 11.72 -9.92
CA TRP A 276 -11.44 11.04 -8.82
C TRP A 276 -12.44 10.22 -8.00
N TYR A 277 -11.98 9.09 -7.49
CA TYR A 277 -12.72 8.16 -6.64
C TYR A 277 -11.81 7.60 -5.57
N HIS A 278 -12.34 7.36 -4.38
CA HIS A 278 -11.62 6.66 -3.33
C HIS A 278 -11.62 5.15 -3.58
N LEU A 279 -10.50 4.51 -3.28
CA LEU A 279 -10.31 3.06 -3.28
C LEU A 279 -9.59 2.67 -1.98
N ASP A 280 -10.29 1.93 -1.13
CA ASP A 280 -9.71 1.34 0.08
C ASP A 280 -9.72 -0.19 -0.04
N THR A 281 -8.57 -0.74 -0.45
CA THR A 281 -8.39 -2.19 -0.60
C THR A 281 -8.39 -2.91 0.75
N THR A 282 -8.07 -2.24 1.85
CA THR A 282 -8.09 -2.83 3.19
C THR A 282 -9.52 -2.99 3.71
N TRP A 283 -10.39 -2.00 3.53
CA TRP A 283 -11.79 -2.12 3.95
C TRP A 283 -12.65 -2.93 2.98
N ASN A 284 -12.12 -3.21 1.79
CA ASN A 284 -12.64 -4.21 0.87
C ASN A 284 -12.17 -5.64 1.20
N ASP A 285 -11.22 -5.82 2.13
CA ASP A 285 -10.77 -7.10 2.62
C ASP A 285 -11.68 -7.60 3.77
N PRO A 286 -12.43 -8.71 3.58
CA PRO A 286 -13.36 -9.19 4.59
C PRO A 286 -12.63 -9.80 5.79
N VAL A 287 -12.79 -9.20 6.98
CA VAL A 287 -12.32 -9.77 8.26
C VAL A 287 -13.44 -10.58 8.96
N PRO A 288 -13.17 -11.78 9.53
CA PRO A 288 -11.92 -12.54 9.42
C PRO A 288 -11.64 -12.96 7.98
N ASP A 289 -10.35 -12.98 7.60
CA ASP A 289 -9.89 -13.28 6.23
C ASP A 289 -10.50 -14.59 5.73
N ARG A 290 -10.94 -14.56 4.47
CA ARG A 290 -11.59 -15.66 3.79
C ARG A 290 -11.03 -15.75 2.39
N LYS A 291 -10.38 -16.88 2.12
CA LYS A 291 -9.75 -17.17 0.84
C LYS A 291 -10.69 -16.87 -0.34
N GLY A 292 -10.32 -15.88 -1.14
CA GLY A 292 -11.01 -15.50 -2.37
C GLY A 292 -12.29 -14.70 -2.18
N ALA A 293 -12.65 -14.30 -0.95
CA ALA A 293 -13.77 -13.40 -0.71
C ALA A 293 -13.32 -11.95 -0.90
N VAL A 294 -14.08 -11.17 -1.68
CA VAL A 294 -13.79 -9.77 -1.96
C VAL A 294 -15.05 -8.94 -1.72
N ARG A 295 -14.90 -7.80 -1.03
CA ARG A 295 -15.95 -6.79 -0.88
C ARG A 295 -15.67 -5.59 -1.77
N TYR A 296 -16.71 -4.80 -2.04
CA TYR A 296 -16.61 -3.58 -2.85
C TYR A 296 -17.23 -2.34 -2.18
N GLN A 297 -17.41 -2.38 -0.86
CA GLN A 297 -18.05 -1.29 -0.12
C GLN A 297 -17.27 0.03 -0.24
N TYR A 298 -15.94 -0.03 -0.33
CA TYR A 298 -15.04 1.12 -0.50
C TYR A 298 -14.33 1.09 -1.86
N PHE A 299 -14.96 0.46 -2.86
CA PHE A 299 -14.48 0.45 -4.24
C PHE A 299 -15.07 1.62 -5.04
N LEU A 300 -14.21 2.56 -5.45
CA LEU A 300 -14.54 3.70 -6.31
C LEU A 300 -15.65 4.62 -5.75
N VAL A 301 -15.51 5.03 -4.49
CA VAL A 301 -16.53 5.81 -3.77
C VAL A 301 -16.27 7.31 -3.81
N ASP A 302 -17.31 8.13 -3.62
CA ASP A 302 -17.19 9.59 -3.52
C ASP A 302 -16.80 10.07 -2.10
N ASP A 303 -16.28 11.30 -1.99
CA ASP A 303 -15.88 11.98 -0.76
C ASP A 303 -16.95 11.84 0.34
N ARG A 304 -18.24 12.00 -0.01
CA ARG A 304 -19.33 11.92 0.96
C ARG A 304 -19.55 10.52 1.51
N THR A 305 -19.28 9.49 0.71
CA THR A 305 -19.36 8.10 1.17
C THR A 305 -18.17 7.80 2.07
N MET A 306 -16.96 8.17 1.64
CA MET A 306 -15.73 7.96 2.42
C MET A 306 -15.77 8.73 3.75
N ALA A 307 -16.27 9.96 3.77
CA ALA A 307 -16.32 10.82 4.97
C ALA A 307 -17.29 10.35 6.07
N LYS A 308 -18.02 9.24 5.89
CA LYS A 308 -18.90 8.69 6.92
C LYS A 308 -18.15 8.06 8.08
N ASP A 309 -16.97 7.51 7.80
CA ASP A 309 -16.13 6.75 8.74
C ASP A 309 -14.64 7.07 8.61
N HIS A 310 -14.22 7.67 7.48
CA HIS A 310 -12.86 8.16 7.28
C HIS A 310 -12.78 9.69 7.40
N SER A 311 -11.62 10.18 7.79
CA SER A 311 -11.30 11.61 7.79
C SER A 311 -9.90 11.87 7.22
N TRP A 312 -9.75 12.96 6.47
CA TRP A 312 -8.49 13.39 5.87
C TRP A 312 -8.47 14.91 5.72
N ILE A 313 -7.28 15.47 5.47
CA ILE A 313 -7.13 16.89 5.18
C ILE A 313 -7.53 17.12 3.71
N ALA A 314 -8.81 17.39 3.47
CA ALA A 314 -9.37 17.45 2.11
C ALA A 314 -8.66 18.44 1.15
N LYS A 315 -8.07 19.53 1.66
CA LYS A 315 -7.32 20.50 0.84
C LYS A 315 -6.03 19.95 0.21
N ASP A 316 -5.51 18.83 0.73
CA ASP A 316 -4.27 18.23 0.27
C ASP A 316 -4.46 17.31 -0.95
N TYR A 317 -5.72 16.98 -1.29
CA TYR A 317 -6.07 15.96 -2.27
C TYR A 317 -7.13 16.46 -3.26
N PRO A 318 -7.18 15.90 -4.49
CA PRO A 318 -8.25 16.22 -5.42
C PRO A 318 -9.60 15.68 -4.92
N LYS A 319 -10.69 16.40 -5.23
CA LYS A 319 -12.04 16.05 -4.78
C LYS A 319 -12.63 14.89 -5.58
N ALA A 320 -13.18 13.89 -4.89
CA ALA A 320 -13.95 12.81 -5.50
C ALA A 320 -15.46 13.06 -5.33
N THR A 321 -16.12 13.60 -6.36
CA THR A 321 -17.56 13.95 -6.26
C THR A 321 -18.48 13.09 -7.12
N SER A 322 -17.90 12.24 -7.98
CA SER A 322 -18.68 11.41 -8.90
C SER A 322 -19.20 10.17 -8.20
N THR A 323 -20.47 9.81 -8.46
CA THR A 323 -21.11 8.59 -7.93
C THR A 323 -21.28 7.51 -8.98
N MET A 324 -20.56 7.62 -10.11
CA MET A 324 -20.74 6.74 -11.28
C MET A 324 -20.65 5.25 -10.91
N TYR A 325 -19.79 4.88 -9.97
CA TYR A 325 -19.51 3.50 -9.60
C TYR A 325 -20.18 3.03 -8.29
N ASN A 326 -21.08 3.84 -7.70
CA ASN A 326 -21.72 3.51 -6.41
C ASN A 326 -22.53 2.21 -6.42
N TYR A 327 -22.87 1.68 -7.58
CA TYR A 327 -23.54 0.38 -7.71
C TYR A 327 -22.71 -0.80 -7.18
N PHE A 328 -21.39 -0.63 -7.01
CA PHE A 328 -20.52 -1.60 -6.36
C PHE A 328 -20.67 -1.65 -4.82
N HIS A 329 -21.12 -0.57 -4.17
CA HIS A 329 -21.07 -0.46 -2.71
C HIS A 329 -21.83 -1.56 -1.97
N ASN A 330 -22.84 -2.14 -2.62
CA ASN A 330 -23.69 -3.17 -2.04
C ASN A 330 -23.27 -4.60 -2.40
N VAL A 331 -22.12 -4.76 -3.06
CA VAL A 331 -21.62 -6.05 -3.54
C VAL A 331 -20.75 -6.71 -2.47
N ASP A 332 -21.26 -7.82 -1.92
CA ASP A 332 -20.52 -8.74 -1.03
C ASP A 332 -20.63 -10.18 -1.56
N PHE A 333 -19.69 -11.05 -1.18
CA PHE A 333 -19.61 -12.45 -1.62
C PHE A 333 -19.83 -12.63 -3.13
N ALA A 334 -19.03 -11.93 -3.93
CA ALA A 334 -19.22 -11.85 -5.38
C ALA A 334 -18.64 -13.04 -6.16
N ALA A 335 -19.36 -13.49 -7.18
CA ALA A 335 -18.88 -14.38 -8.23
C ALA A 335 -19.02 -13.72 -9.60
N GLN A 336 -17.91 -13.57 -10.34
CA GLN A 336 -17.95 -13.01 -11.69
C GLN A 336 -18.13 -14.11 -12.75
N VAL A 337 -19.06 -13.88 -13.69
CA VAL A 337 -19.29 -14.73 -14.87
C VAL A 337 -19.40 -13.82 -16.10
N GLY A 338 -18.37 -13.80 -16.94
CA GLY A 338 -18.30 -12.84 -18.05
C GLY A 338 -18.41 -11.39 -17.56
N GLN A 339 -19.34 -10.61 -18.14
CA GLN A 339 -19.63 -9.23 -17.74
C GLN A 339 -20.69 -9.12 -16.63
N GLN A 340 -20.95 -10.19 -15.88
CA GLN A 340 -21.91 -10.20 -14.79
C GLN A 340 -21.22 -10.52 -13.46
N ILE A 341 -21.65 -9.86 -12.40
CA ILE A 341 -21.30 -10.19 -11.03
C ILE A 341 -22.55 -10.67 -10.32
N PHE A 342 -22.54 -11.89 -9.80
CA PHE A 342 -23.57 -12.43 -8.91
C PHE A 342 -23.12 -12.21 -7.47
N TYR A 343 -23.98 -11.66 -6.62
CA TYR A 343 -23.55 -11.18 -5.32
C TYR A 343 -24.64 -11.17 -4.26
N SER A 344 -24.19 -11.18 -3.00
CA SER A 344 -24.98 -10.90 -1.81
C SER A 344 -25.22 -9.40 -1.68
N ASN A 345 -26.47 -8.95 -1.83
CA ASN A 345 -26.79 -7.53 -1.73
C ASN A 345 -26.99 -7.11 -0.26
N VAL A 346 -25.99 -6.45 0.33
CA VAL A 346 -26.01 -6.03 1.75
C VAL A 346 -27.12 -5.02 2.06
N SER A 347 -27.64 -4.30 1.07
CA SER A 347 -28.75 -3.34 1.25
C SER A 347 -30.15 -3.97 1.20
N ASP A 348 -30.28 -5.21 0.69
CA ASP A 348 -31.55 -5.96 0.64
C ASP A 348 -31.41 -7.30 1.37
N ASP A 349 -30.97 -7.25 2.64
CA ASP A 349 -30.84 -8.40 3.55
C ASP A 349 -30.06 -9.59 2.95
N ASN A 350 -28.95 -9.30 2.26
CA ASN A 350 -28.08 -10.31 1.64
C ASN A 350 -28.77 -11.19 0.58
N LYS A 351 -29.85 -10.70 -0.05
CA LYS A 351 -30.49 -11.44 -1.14
C LYS A 351 -29.57 -11.52 -2.36
N LEU A 352 -29.78 -12.55 -3.18
CA LEU A 352 -28.98 -12.80 -4.36
C LEU A 352 -29.35 -11.87 -5.53
N TYR A 353 -28.37 -11.11 -6.02
CA TYR A 353 -28.49 -10.18 -7.13
C TYR A 353 -27.49 -10.51 -8.24
N VAL A 354 -27.75 -10.00 -9.43
CA VAL A 354 -26.79 -9.90 -10.53
C VAL A 354 -26.58 -8.44 -10.91
N LEU A 355 -25.33 -8.03 -11.09
CA LEU A 355 -24.88 -6.73 -11.59
C LEU A 355 -24.33 -6.92 -13.01
N ASP A 356 -24.85 -6.14 -13.95
CA ASP A 356 -24.30 -6.03 -15.30
C ASP A 356 -23.19 -4.97 -15.32
N LEU A 357 -21.95 -5.39 -15.62
CA LEU A 357 -20.77 -4.54 -15.57
C LEU A 357 -20.69 -3.52 -16.71
N GLN A 358 -21.43 -3.72 -17.81
CA GLN A 358 -21.46 -2.76 -18.92
C GLN A 358 -22.39 -1.59 -18.62
N THR A 359 -23.51 -1.86 -17.96
CA THR A 359 -24.58 -0.89 -17.73
C THR A 359 -24.63 -0.38 -16.29
N GLY A 360 -23.95 -1.03 -15.36
CA GLY A 360 -24.03 -0.73 -13.92
C GLY A 360 -25.38 -1.08 -13.29
N LYS A 361 -26.24 -1.82 -13.99
CA LYS A 361 -27.59 -2.15 -13.52
C LYS A 361 -27.60 -3.46 -12.74
N SER A 362 -28.24 -3.44 -11.58
CA SER A 362 -28.48 -4.63 -10.77
C SER A 362 -29.91 -5.13 -10.85
N LYS A 363 -30.10 -6.45 -10.77
CA LYS A 363 -31.40 -7.14 -10.71
C LYS A 363 -31.36 -8.22 -9.65
N ARG A 364 -32.41 -8.32 -8.82
CA ARG A 364 -32.58 -9.45 -7.89
C ARG A 364 -32.89 -10.73 -8.66
N ILE A 365 -32.20 -11.82 -8.36
CA ILE A 365 -32.40 -13.13 -9.00
C ILE A 365 -33.05 -14.16 -8.06
N SER A 366 -32.90 -14.03 -6.74
CA SER A 366 -33.61 -14.86 -5.75
C SER A 366 -33.96 -14.04 -4.50
N ASN A 367 -34.99 -14.48 -3.77
CA ASN A 367 -35.33 -13.98 -2.43
C ASN A 367 -34.52 -14.69 -1.33
N SER A 368 -33.74 -15.71 -1.69
CA SER A 368 -32.84 -16.41 -0.76
C SER A 368 -31.68 -15.49 -0.35
N ARG A 369 -31.39 -15.48 0.96
CA ARG A 369 -30.24 -14.79 1.54
C ARG A 369 -29.00 -15.59 1.20
N ALA A 370 -28.21 -15.13 0.25
CA ALA A 370 -27.12 -15.88 -0.36
C ALA A 370 -25.78 -15.29 0.02
N GLN A 371 -24.95 -16.05 0.73
CA GLN A 371 -23.58 -15.69 1.03
C GLN A 371 -22.62 -16.72 0.43
N TYR A 372 -21.33 -16.38 0.33
CA TYR A 372 -20.30 -17.23 -0.25
C TYR A 372 -20.65 -17.71 -1.67
N VAL A 373 -21.11 -16.79 -2.52
CA VAL A 373 -21.53 -17.14 -3.88
C VAL A 373 -20.30 -17.53 -4.69
N VAL A 374 -20.37 -18.68 -5.36
CA VAL A 374 -19.36 -19.14 -6.33
C VAL A 374 -20.05 -19.66 -7.58
N TYR A 375 -19.40 -19.53 -8.73
CA TYR A 375 -19.90 -20.04 -10.00
C TYR A 375 -19.08 -21.24 -10.48
N ALA A 376 -19.75 -22.31 -10.88
CA ALA A 376 -19.15 -23.49 -11.49
C ALA A 376 -20.18 -24.29 -12.30
N ASP A 377 -19.74 -24.95 -13.37
CA ASP A 377 -20.55 -25.86 -14.19
C ASP A 377 -21.94 -25.30 -14.59
N GLY A 378 -22.03 -24.00 -14.89
CA GLY A 378 -23.31 -23.36 -15.25
C GLY A 378 -24.26 -23.08 -14.07
N TRP A 379 -23.82 -23.30 -12.83
CA TRP A 379 -24.58 -23.06 -11.61
C TRP A 379 -23.87 -22.05 -10.70
N LEU A 380 -24.68 -21.28 -9.97
CA LEU A 380 -24.24 -20.56 -8.80
C LEU A 380 -24.46 -21.45 -7.59
N TYR A 381 -23.45 -21.59 -6.73
CA TYR A 381 -23.52 -22.26 -5.45
C TYR A 381 -23.35 -21.22 -4.34
N PHE A 382 -24.11 -21.34 -3.27
CA PHE A 382 -24.08 -20.39 -2.16
C PHE A 382 -24.59 -21.04 -0.87
N SER A 383 -24.25 -20.42 0.26
CA SER A 383 -24.86 -20.72 1.56
C SER A 383 -26.18 -19.97 1.69
N ASN A 384 -27.29 -20.72 1.82
CA ASN A 384 -28.63 -20.14 1.89
C ASN A 384 -29.05 -19.85 3.34
N TYR A 385 -28.85 -18.62 3.78
CA TYR A 385 -29.19 -18.15 5.14
C TYR A 385 -30.69 -17.95 5.37
N SER A 386 -31.54 -18.10 4.35
CA SER A 386 -33.00 -18.23 4.54
C SER A 386 -33.40 -19.63 5.04
N HIS A 387 -32.50 -20.62 4.87
CA HIS A 387 -32.74 -22.02 5.21
C HIS A 387 -31.55 -22.58 5.98
N GLY A 388 -31.17 -21.98 7.12
CA GLY A 388 -30.14 -22.56 8.00
C GLY A 388 -28.72 -22.61 7.41
N ALA A 389 -28.41 -21.73 6.45
CA ALA A 389 -27.11 -21.66 5.76
C ALA A 389 -26.74 -22.93 4.98
N TYR A 390 -27.74 -23.67 4.47
CA TYR A 390 -27.51 -24.88 3.70
C TYR A 390 -26.95 -24.59 2.30
N LEU A 391 -26.08 -25.47 1.83
CA LEU A 391 -25.53 -25.43 0.49
C LEU A 391 -26.66 -25.52 -0.53
N THR A 392 -26.80 -24.50 -1.35
CA THR A 392 -27.84 -24.38 -2.37
C THR A 392 -27.19 -24.04 -3.71
N LYS A 393 -27.76 -24.56 -4.80
CA LYS A 393 -27.41 -24.13 -6.15
C LYS A 393 -28.60 -23.50 -6.86
N ILE A 394 -28.33 -22.57 -7.79
CA ILE A 394 -29.33 -21.92 -8.63
C ILE A 394 -28.72 -21.60 -10.00
N ARG A 395 -29.52 -21.58 -11.06
CA ARG A 395 -29.04 -21.12 -12.37
C ARG A 395 -28.83 -19.60 -12.36
N PRO A 396 -27.93 -19.06 -13.19
CA PRO A 396 -27.71 -17.63 -13.35
C PRO A 396 -28.98 -16.81 -13.67
N ASP A 397 -29.99 -17.42 -14.30
CA ASP A 397 -31.28 -16.78 -14.60
C ASP A 397 -32.26 -16.75 -13.41
N GLY A 398 -31.90 -17.35 -12.27
CA GLY A 398 -32.73 -17.47 -11.07
C GLY A 398 -33.62 -18.71 -11.04
N SER A 399 -33.56 -19.59 -12.05
CA SER A 399 -34.36 -20.81 -12.09
C SER A 399 -33.64 -22.02 -11.45
N GLY A 400 -34.41 -23.04 -11.10
CA GLY A 400 -33.88 -24.33 -10.65
C GLY A 400 -33.18 -24.29 -9.30
N GLU A 401 -33.57 -23.39 -8.39
CA GLU A 401 -33.00 -23.33 -7.04
C GLU A 401 -33.20 -24.67 -6.32
N GLN A 402 -32.09 -25.28 -5.88
CA GLN A 402 -32.06 -26.60 -5.26
C GLN A 402 -31.08 -26.64 -4.09
N MET A 403 -31.59 -27.03 -2.93
CA MET A 403 -30.78 -27.35 -1.74
C MET A 403 -30.06 -28.68 -1.93
N LEU A 404 -28.75 -28.72 -1.61
CA LEU A 404 -27.86 -29.86 -1.81
C LEU A 404 -27.52 -30.59 -0.51
N ASN A 405 -27.59 -29.92 0.64
CA ASN A 405 -27.40 -30.53 1.96
C ASN A 405 -28.35 -29.91 3.00
N ARG A 406 -28.27 -30.38 4.24
CA ARG A 406 -28.99 -29.81 5.41
C ARG A 406 -28.02 -29.49 6.55
N GLU A 407 -26.81 -29.10 6.20
CA GLU A 407 -25.75 -28.74 7.14
C GLU A 407 -25.37 -27.28 6.91
N GLU A 408 -25.15 -26.55 8.00
CA GLU A 408 -24.62 -25.18 7.91
C GLU A 408 -23.31 -25.20 7.13
N THR A 409 -23.26 -24.42 6.05
CA THR A 409 -22.17 -24.41 5.08
C THR A 409 -21.59 -23.01 4.96
N LYS A 410 -20.26 -22.89 4.91
CA LYS A 410 -19.51 -21.63 4.78
C LYS A 410 -18.30 -21.80 3.86
N ASP A 411 -17.66 -20.69 3.51
CA ASP A 411 -16.34 -20.64 2.87
C ASP A 411 -16.26 -21.47 1.58
N LEU A 412 -17.26 -21.31 0.71
CA LEU A 412 -17.30 -21.99 -0.58
C LEU A 412 -16.17 -21.49 -1.48
N PHE A 413 -15.47 -22.41 -2.14
CA PHE A 413 -14.53 -22.09 -3.22
C PHE A 413 -14.43 -23.24 -4.23
N VAL A 414 -14.05 -22.92 -5.47
CA VAL A 414 -13.92 -23.90 -6.56
C VAL A 414 -12.46 -24.13 -6.88
N LYS A 415 -12.03 -25.40 -6.94
CA LYS A 415 -10.67 -25.76 -7.35
C LYS A 415 -10.65 -27.14 -8.01
N ASN A 416 -9.95 -27.27 -9.14
CA ASN A 416 -9.73 -28.54 -9.84
C ASN A 416 -11.03 -29.34 -10.12
N SER A 417 -12.10 -28.67 -10.55
CA SER A 417 -13.44 -29.26 -10.78
C SER A 417 -14.12 -29.83 -9.52
N TYR A 418 -13.74 -29.36 -8.34
CA TYR A 418 -14.45 -29.61 -7.09
C TYR A 418 -14.94 -28.31 -6.48
N LEU A 419 -16.15 -28.35 -5.92
CA LEU A 419 -16.64 -27.37 -4.98
C LEU A 419 -16.18 -27.79 -3.59
N TYR A 420 -15.41 -26.93 -2.94
CA TYR A 420 -15.03 -27.06 -1.54
C TYR A 420 -15.92 -26.17 -0.68
N PHE A 421 -16.23 -26.64 0.52
CA PHE A 421 -17.04 -25.91 1.47
C PHE A 421 -16.81 -26.42 2.89
N THR A 422 -16.97 -25.54 3.87
CA THR A 422 -16.75 -25.86 5.29
C THR A 422 -18.10 -26.09 5.97
N THR A 423 -18.19 -27.18 6.73
CA THR A 423 -19.30 -27.46 7.66
C THR A 423 -18.73 -27.48 9.08
N ASN A 424 -18.78 -28.62 9.79
CA ASN A 424 -17.90 -28.86 10.94
C ASN A 424 -16.45 -29.18 10.51
N GLU A 425 -16.26 -29.60 9.26
CA GLU A 425 -14.98 -29.87 8.62
C GLU A 425 -14.99 -29.42 7.16
N LEU A 426 -13.81 -29.35 6.53
CA LEU A 426 -13.69 -29.07 5.10
C LEU A 426 -14.16 -30.27 4.28
N LYS A 427 -15.19 -30.07 3.47
CA LYS A 427 -15.77 -31.06 2.56
C LYS A 427 -15.56 -30.63 1.10
N LYS A 428 -15.70 -31.58 0.18
CA LYS A 428 -15.70 -31.31 -1.26
C LYS A 428 -16.72 -32.15 -2.00
N MET A 429 -17.25 -31.62 -3.09
CA MET A 429 -18.18 -32.27 -4.01
C MET A 429 -17.67 -32.11 -5.43
N ALA A 430 -17.76 -33.16 -6.25
CA ALA A 430 -17.44 -33.07 -7.68
C ALA A 430 -18.46 -32.18 -8.38
N LEU A 431 -17.97 -31.32 -9.27
CA LEU A 431 -18.79 -30.42 -10.09
C LEU A 431 -19.17 -31.08 -11.41
#